data_AF-A0A973KWG4-F1
#
_entry.id   AF-A0A973KWG4-F1
#
_cell.length_a   1.000
_cell.length_b   1.000
_cell.length_c   1.000
_cell.angle_alpha   90.00
_cell.angle_beta   90.00
_cell.angle_gamma   90.00
#
_symmetry.space_group_name_H-M   'P 1'
#
loop_
_entity.id
_entity.type
_entity.pdbx_description
1 polymer ?
#
loop_
_entity_poly.entity_id
_entity_poly.type
_entity_poly.pdbx_seq_one_letter_code
_entity_poly.pdbx_strand_id
1 'polypeptide(L)'
;MTYDITAIRSRFPALAAGTAHFDGPGGTQTPQPVIQAIADALSDPLSNRGQVAQGERNADTIVVGARRAMADLLGADPSGIVFGRSATQLTYEFSRTLAKTWQPGDEVVVTRLDHDANIRPW
;
A
#
# COMPACT_ATOMS: atom_id res chain seq x y z
N MET A 1 -11.41 21.71 12.19
CA MET A 1 -12.29 20.52 12.13
C MET A 1 -12.22 19.83 13.48
N THR A 2 -13.35 19.42 14.03
CA THR A 2 -13.41 18.67 15.30
C THR A 2 -13.20 17.19 14.99
N TYR A 3 -12.31 16.53 15.71
CA TYR A 3 -12.04 15.11 15.58
C TYR A 3 -13.11 14.30 16.36
N ASP A 4 -14.03 13.65 15.64
CA ASP A 4 -15.07 12.80 16.23
C ASP A 4 -14.63 11.33 16.24
N ILE A 5 -14.14 10.88 17.39
CA ILE A 5 -13.67 9.51 17.58
C ILE A 5 -14.79 8.47 17.47
N THR A 6 -16.01 8.81 17.88
CA THR A 6 -17.15 7.88 17.83
C THR A 6 -17.54 7.59 16.39
N ALA A 7 -17.61 8.64 15.56
CA ALA A 7 -17.84 8.51 14.13
C ALA A 7 -16.73 7.75 13.39
N ILE A 8 -15.47 7.87 13.83
CA ILE A 8 -14.36 7.12 13.24
C ILE A 8 -14.46 5.64 13.63
N ARG A 9 -14.65 5.33 14.92
CA ARG A 9 -14.72 3.94 15.40
C ARG A 9 -15.87 3.16 14.79
N SER A 10 -17.00 3.81 14.50
CA SER A 10 -18.14 3.17 13.83
C SER A 10 -17.84 2.70 12.41
N ARG A 11 -16.74 3.18 11.79
CA ARG A 11 -16.28 2.71 10.47
C ARG A 11 -15.49 1.40 10.53
N PHE A 12 -15.17 0.84 11.69
CA PHE A 12 -14.36 -0.38 11.82
C PHE A 12 -15.20 -1.53 12.41
N PRO A 13 -15.72 -2.45 11.57
CA PRO A 13 -16.58 -3.53 12.04
C PRO A 13 -15.95 -4.43 13.10
N ALA A 14 -14.62 -4.65 13.02
CA ALA A 14 -13.88 -5.47 13.99
C ALA A 14 -14.04 -4.98 15.43
N LEU A 15 -14.27 -3.68 15.65
CA LEU A 15 -14.44 -3.12 17.00
C LEU A 15 -15.75 -3.54 17.67
N ALA A 16 -16.73 -4.04 16.91
CA ALA A 16 -17.97 -4.59 17.46
C ALA A 16 -17.73 -5.85 18.31
N ALA A 17 -16.59 -6.53 18.14
CA ALA A 17 -16.21 -7.67 18.95
C ALA A 17 -15.90 -7.31 20.42
N GLY A 18 -15.78 -6.01 20.74
CA GLY A 18 -15.53 -5.52 22.11
C GLY A 18 -14.06 -5.58 22.56
N THR A 19 -13.16 -6.09 21.72
CA THR A 19 -11.72 -6.16 22.01
C THR A 19 -11.06 -4.80 21.83
N ALA A 20 -10.18 -4.41 22.77
CA ALA A 20 -9.29 -3.27 22.61
C ALA A 20 -8.00 -3.70 21.89
N HIS A 21 -7.73 -3.12 20.73
CA HIS A 21 -6.57 -3.43 19.89
C HIS A 21 -5.43 -2.43 20.16
N PHE A 22 -4.35 -2.89 20.79
CA PHE A 22 -3.13 -2.11 21.07
C PHE A 22 -1.92 -2.63 20.27
N ASP A 23 -2.19 -3.34 19.17
CA ASP A 23 -1.25 -4.07 18.33
C ASP A 23 -1.09 -3.45 16.93
N GLY A 24 -1.39 -2.16 16.79
CA GLY A 24 -1.32 -1.42 15.52
C GLY A 24 -0.02 -1.63 14.71
N PRO A 25 1.18 -1.69 15.33
CA PRO A 25 2.42 -2.00 14.60
C PRO A 25 2.45 -3.38 13.92
N GLY A 26 1.68 -4.36 14.43
CA GLY A 26 1.52 -5.68 13.81
C GLY A 26 0.46 -5.71 12.72
N GLY A 27 -0.46 -4.74 12.70
CA GLY A 27 -1.49 -4.60 11.69
C GLY A 27 -2.68 -3.77 12.19
N THR A 28 -3.28 -2.99 11.29
CA THR A 28 -4.48 -2.19 11.60
C THR A 28 -5.76 -2.95 11.26
N GLN A 29 -6.84 -2.64 11.98
CA GLN A 29 -8.18 -3.10 11.61
C GLN A 29 -8.64 -2.44 10.30
N THR A 30 -9.37 -3.17 9.47
CA THR A 30 -9.83 -2.68 8.17
C THR A 30 -11.15 -1.92 8.30
N PRO A 31 -11.25 -0.66 7.83
CA PRO A 31 -12.51 0.07 7.86
C PRO A 31 -13.47 -0.41 6.76
N GLN A 32 -14.77 -0.30 7.02
CA GLN A 32 -15.86 -0.76 6.13
C GLN A 32 -15.72 -0.28 4.67
N PRO A 33 -15.33 0.99 4.37
CA PRO A 33 -15.17 1.42 2.97
C PRO A 33 -14.08 0.64 2.22
N VAL A 34 -13.01 0.22 2.90
CA VAL A 34 -11.94 -0.59 2.29
C VAL A 34 -12.44 -2.01 2.02
N ILE A 35 -13.19 -2.60 2.96
CA ILE A 35 -13.82 -3.90 2.78
C ILE A 35 -14.75 -3.88 1.56
N GLN A 36 -15.58 -2.84 1.45
CA GLN A 36 -16.51 -2.69 0.32
C GLN A 36 -15.76 -2.53 -1.01
N ALA A 37 -14.73 -1.68 -1.06
CA ALA A 37 -13.97 -1.48 -2.29
C ALA A 37 -13.29 -2.77 -2.80
N ILE A 38 -12.81 -3.62 -1.87
CA ILE A 38 -12.27 -4.94 -2.22
C ILE A 38 -13.38 -5.86 -2.71
N ALA A 39 -14.53 -5.89 -2.03
CA ALA A 39 -15.68 -6.70 -2.43
C ALA A 39 -16.16 -6.32 -3.84
N ASP A 40 -16.35 -5.03 -4.10
CA ASP A 40 -16.79 -4.49 -5.39
C ASP A 40 -15.81 -4.88 -6.51
N ALA A 41 -14.50 -4.69 -6.27
CA ALA A 41 -13.47 -5.07 -7.24
C ALA A 41 -13.48 -6.56 -7.59
N LEU A 42 -13.88 -7.43 -6.66
CA LEU A 42 -13.94 -8.88 -6.86
C LEU A 42 -15.30 -9.35 -7.43
N SER A 43 -16.38 -8.63 -7.18
CA SER A 43 -17.73 -8.98 -7.67
C SER A 43 -18.05 -8.41 -9.05
N ASP A 44 -17.44 -7.28 -9.41
CA ASP A 44 -17.64 -6.64 -10.70
C ASP A 44 -16.84 -7.31 -11.82
N PRO A 45 -17.22 -7.12 -13.11
CA PRO A 45 -16.40 -7.57 -14.22
C PRO A 45 -14.95 -7.07 -14.07
N LEU A 46 -13.99 -7.99 -14.12
CA LEU A 46 -12.57 -7.69 -13.95
C LEU A 46 -11.73 -8.53 -14.92
N SER A 47 -10.76 -7.90 -15.57
CA SER A 47 -9.78 -8.55 -16.45
C SER A 47 -8.42 -7.84 -16.38
N ASN A 48 -7.50 -8.15 -17.28
CA ASN A 48 -6.33 -7.31 -17.51
C ASN A 48 -6.75 -5.87 -17.86
N ARG A 49 -5.89 -4.89 -17.54
CA ARG A 49 -6.12 -3.48 -17.87
C ARG A 49 -6.25 -3.26 -19.37
N GLY A 50 -7.14 -2.36 -19.75
CA GLY A 50 -7.37 -1.97 -21.14
C GLY A 50 -8.57 -1.02 -21.23
N GLN A 51 -9.11 -0.84 -22.43
CA GLN A 51 -10.18 0.13 -22.68
C GLN A 51 -11.39 -0.47 -23.41
N VAL A 52 -11.33 -1.74 -23.83
CA VAL A 52 -12.31 -2.33 -24.75
C VAL A 52 -13.48 -2.95 -23.99
N ALA A 53 -13.24 -3.98 -23.18
CA ALA A 53 -14.29 -4.59 -22.36
C ALA A 53 -14.53 -3.83 -21.05
N GLN A 54 -15.68 -4.09 -20.41
CA GLN A 54 -15.99 -3.48 -19.11
C GLN A 54 -14.96 -3.88 -18.04
N GLY A 55 -14.57 -5.16 -17.99
CA GLY A 55 -13.58 -5.63 -17.03
C GLY A 55 -12.21 -4.97 -17.18
N GLU A 56 -11.85 -4.61 -18.40
CA GLU A 56 -10.60 -3.92 -18.69
C GLU A 56 -10.59 -2.50 -18.14
N ARG A 57 -11.68 -1.77 -18.37
CA ARG A 57 -11.86 -0.39 -17.88
C ARG A 57 -11.96 -0.34 -16.35
N ASN A 58 -12.62 -1.34 -15.74
CA ASN A 58 -12.71 -1.46 -14.29
C ASN A 58 -11.30 -1.65 -13.68
N ALA A 59 -10.52 -2.59 -14.21
CA ALA A 59 -9.15 -2.82 -13.78
C ALA A 59 -8.26 -1.59 -13.97
N ASP A 60 -8.39 -0.88 -15.10
CA ASP A 60 -7.63 0.34 -15.36
C ASP A 60 -7.99 1.46 -14.36
N THR A 61 -9.29 1.66 -14.11
CA THR A 61 -9.80 2.65 -13.15
C THR A 61 -9.26 2.40 -11.75
N ILE A 62 -9.28 1.14 -11.28
CA ILE A 62 -8.75 0.76 -9.96
C ILE A 62 -7.26 1.10 -9.87
N VAL A 63 -6.46 0.69 -10.87
CA VAL A 63 -5.00 0.86 -10.81
C VAL A 63 -4.58 2.33 -10.94
N VAL A 64 -5.20 3.08 -11.86
CA VAL A 64 -4.91 4.52 -12.02
C VAL A 64 -5.39 5.30 -10.80
N GLY A 65 -6.57 4.98 -10.27
CA GLY A 65 -7.10 5.58 -9.04
C GLY A 65 -6.20 5.34 -7.84
N ALA A 66 -5.73 4.10 -7.64
CA ALA A 66 -4.81 3.75 -6.55
C ALA A 66 -3.48 4.53 -6.64
N ARG A 67 -2.91 4.68 -7.84
CA ARG A 67 -1.68 5.48 -8.04
C ARG A 67 -1.88 6.96 -7.72
N ARG A 68 -3.01 7.54 -8.15
CA ARG A 68 -3.36 8.94 -7.83
C ARG A 68 -3.57 9.13 -6.33
N ALA A 69 -4.33 8.26 -5.68
CA ALA A 69 -4.57 8.36 -4.24
C ALA A 69 -3.28 8.26 -3.41
N MET A 70 -2.34 7.39 -3.80
CA MET A 70 -1.02 7.31 -3.15
C MET A 70 -0.16 8.54 -3.42
N ALA A 71 -0.21 9.09 -4.63
CA ALA A 71 0.47 10.32 -4.98
C ALA A 71 -0.05 11.51 -4.14
N ASP A 72 -1.37 11.61 -3.96
CA ASP A 72 -2.00 12.63 -3.12
C ASP A 72 -1.58 12.48 -1.65
N LEU A 73 -1.51 11.25 -1.14
CA LEU A 73 -1.07 10.98 0.24
C LEU A 73 0.41 11.36 0.47
N LEU A 74 1.27 11.08 -0.49
CA LEU A 74 2.72 11.25 -0.38
C LEU A 74 3.23 12.61 -0.91
N GLY A 75 2.36 13.41 -1.56
CA GLY A 75 2.76 14.62 -2.26
C GLY A 75 3.70 14.36 -3.45
N ALA A 76 3.47 13.26 -4.17
CA ALA A 76 4.35 12.77 -5.25
C ALA A 76 3.68 12.84 -6.64
N ASP A 77 4.43 12.54 -7.70
CA ASP A 77 3.87 12.31 -9.03
C ASP A 77 3.34 10.87 -9.14
N PRO A 78 2.11 10.65 -9.67
CA PRO A 78 1.52 9.32 -9.76
C PRO A 78 2.27 8.35 -10.69
N SER A 79 3.07 8.84 -11.64
CA SER A 79 3.92 7.99 -12.47
C SER A 79 5.10 7.38 -11.69
N GLY A 80 5.52 8.02 -10.59
CA GLY A 80 6.57 7.54 -9.70
C GLY A 80 6.10 6.51 -8.67
N ILE A 81 4.79 6.29 -8.51
CA ILE A 81 4.25 5.31 -7.56
C ILE A 81 4.45 3.89 -8.09
N VAL A 82 5.08 3.00 -7.34
CA VAL A 82 5.23 1.59 -7.71
C VAL A 82 4.57 0.72 -6.62
N PHE A 83 3.69 -0.18 -7.04
CA PHE A 83 3.07 -1.16 -6.16
C PHE A 83 3.85 -2.48 -6.18
N GLY A 84 4.11 -3.03 -5.01
CA GLY A 84 4.69 -4.37 -4.81
C GLY A 84 3.93 -5.10 -3.70
N ARG A 85 4.32 -6.34 -3.39
CA ARG A 85 3.54 -7.18 -2.46
C ARG A 85 3.70 -6.75 -1.00
N SER A 86 4.81 -6.09 -0.66
CA SER A 86 5.07 -5.54 0.67
C SER A 86 6.23 -4.53 0.63
N ALA A 87 6.37 -3.73 1.69
CA ALA A 87 7.54 -2.87 1.89
C ALA A 87 8.85 -3.67 1.80
N THR A 88 8.92 -4.83 2.48
CA THR A 88 10.09 -5.71 2.45
C THR A 88 10.47 -6.15 1.05
N GLN A 89 9.51 -6.64 0.25
CA GLN A 89 9.83 -7.09 -1.11
C GLN A 89 10.28 -5.90 -1.98
N LEU A 90 9.61 -4.76 -1.88
CA LEU A 90 9.98 -3.56 -2.62
C LEU A 90 11.42 -3.13 -2.30
N THR A 91 11.84 -3.14 -1.03
CA THR A 91 13.22 -2.80 -0.67
C THR A 91 14.23 -3.79 -1.28
N TYR A 92 13.94 -5.10 -1.29
CA TYR A 92 14.79 -6.09 -1.97
C TYR A 92 14.87 -5.90 -3.48
N GLU A 93 13.76 -5.57 -4.13
CA GLU A 93 13.75 -5.33 -5.58
C GLU A 93 14.48 -4.03 -5.93
N PHE A 94 14.32 -3.01 -5.09
CA PHE A 94 14.99 -1.73 -5.23
C PHE A 94 16.51 -1.87 -5.04
N SER A 95 16.95 -2.52 -3.96
CA SER A 95 18.38 -2.73 -3.71
C SER A 95 19.05 -3.51 -4.84
N ARG A 96 18.44 -4.61 -5.31
CA ARG A 96 18.95 -5.41 -6.44
C ARG A 96 18.96 -4.65 -7.75
N THR A 97 18.05 -3.70 -7.93
CA THR A 97 18.04 -2.85 -9.13
C THR A 97 19.20 -1.87 -9.11
N LEU A 98 19.44 -1.21 -7.97
CA LEU A 98 20.57 -0.29 -7.77
C LEU A 98 21.93 -1.00 -7.80
N ALA A 99 22.02 -2.17 -7.19
CA ALA A 99 23.27 -2.92 -7.06
C ALA A 99 23.91 -3.31 -8.40
N LYS A 100 23.16 -3.29 -9.50
CA LYS A 100 23.68 -3.52 -10.85
C LYS A 100 24.73 -2.50 -11.28
N THR A 101 24.75 -1.31 -10.68
CA THR A 101 25.67 -0.23 -11.04
C THR A 101 26.78 -0.02 -10.02
N TRP A 102 26.73 -0.67 -8.85
CA TRP A 102 27.72 -0.50 -7.79
C TRP A 102 29.09 -1.04 -8.22
N GLN A 103 30.13 -0.40 -7.71
CA GLN A 103 31.53 -0.76 -7.91
C GLN A 103 32.20 -1.07 -6.56
N PRO A 104 33.31 -1.82 -6.58
CA PRO A 104 34.13 -1.97 -5.37
C PRO A 104 34.54 -0.60 -4.81
N GLY A 105 34.25 -0.37 -3.54
CA GLY A 105 34.52 0.90 -2.85
C GLY A 105 33.28 1.80 -2.69
N ASP A 106 32.15 1.49 -3.33
CA ASP A 106 30.89 2.15 -3.04
C ASP A 106 30.39 1.76 -1.63
N GLU A 107 29.74 2.71 -0.95
CA GLU A 107 29.26 2.55 0.42
C GLU A 107 27.74 2.70 0.50
N VAL A 108 27.08 1.84 1.27
CA VAL A 108 25.66 1.97 1.60
C VAL A 108 25.53 2.31 3.09
N VAL A 109 24.96 3.48 3.38
CA VAL A 109 24.74 3.95 4.75
C VAL A 109 23.36 3.52 5.22
N VAL A 110 23.32 2.86 6.37
CA VAL A 110 22.09 2.40 7.03
C VAL A 110 22.06 2.82 8.51
N THR A 111 20.92 2.67 9.19
CA THR A 111 20.80 3.00 10.62
C THR A 111 20.68 1.75 11.50
N ARG A 112 20.94 1.91 12.80
CA ARG A 112 20.70 0.83 13.78
C ARG A 112 19.24 0.73 14.23
N LEU A 113 18.42 1.73 13.89
CA LEU A 113 17.04 1.85 14.35
C LEU A 113 16.05 1.28 13.32
N ASP A 114 16.46 1.21 12.05
CA ASP A 114 15.65 0.68 10.97
C ASP A 114 15.25 -0.78 11.18
N HIS A 115 14.06 -1.12 10.70
CA HIS A 115 13.59 -2.49 10.64
C HIS A 115 14.48 -3.33 9.71
N ASP A 116 14.65 -4.63 9.99
CA ASP A 116 15.46 -5.57 9.20
C ASP A 116 15.15 -5.54 7.69
N ALA A 117 13.89 -5.28 7.34
CA ALA A 117 13.43 -5.13 5.95
C ALA A 117 14.09 -3.96 5.20
N ASN A 118 14.68 -2.99 5.91
CA ASN A 118 15.45 -1.88 5.38
C ASN A 118 16.95 -1.96 5.73
N ILE A 119 17.42 -3.12 6.20
CA ILE A 119 18.84 -3.39 6.51
C ILE A 119 19.36 -4.55 5.68
N ARG A 120 18.70 -5.71 5.75
CA ARG A 120 19.14 -6.95 5.06
C ARG A 120 19.20 -6.89 3.53
N PRO A 121 18.41 -6.04 2.82
CA PRO A 121 18.50 -5.96 1.37
C PRO A 121 19.75 -5.31 0.80
N TRP A 122 20.44 -4.50 1.61
CA TRP A 122 21.59 -3.70 1.23
C TRP A 122 22.88 -4.50 1.42
#